data_AF-A0A9P5PTJ8-F1
#
_entry.id   AF-A0A9P5PTJ8-F1
#
_cell.length_a   1.000
_cell.length_b   1.000
_cell.length_c   1.000
_cell.angle_alpha   90.00
_cell.angle_beta   90.00
_cell.angle_gamma   90.00
#
_symmetry.space_group_name_H-M   'P 1'
#
loop_
_entity.id
_entity.type
_entity.pdbx_description
1 polymer ?
#
loop_
_entity_poly.entity_id
_entity_poly.type
_entity_poly.pdbx_seq_one_letter_code
_entity_poly.pdbx_strand_id
1 'polypeptide(L)'
;MPISFFPAKHGANPLLKSPTPAPMTPESFLKSACGETGKKAGEILQSSFTSNEIDDAILPTSNGLVDTVIKAYGGHHALVLRPDDVWLCILTQFSFYVDANAESLRSIFVAHEGKKELVVEAVGSRYTVDFGYMARTMTEKLRENINDPSVVDWITPKFSTTTLNDAVVSSVLMMATMKHYLSYTGKLICGIPKVTLEGE
;
A
#
# COMPACT_ATOMS: atom_id res chain seq x y z
N MET A 1 7.62 21.41 -10.03
CA MET A 1 7.13 22.50 -9.15
C MET A 1 5.64 22.26 -8.91
N PRO A 2 5.15 22.37 -7.66
CA PRO A 2 3.71 22.28 -7.40
C PRO A 2 2.97 23.43 -8.09
N ILE A 3 1.75 23.17 -8.56
CA ILE A 3 0.85 24.18 -9.12
C ILE A 3 -0.22 24.48 -8.08
N SER A 4 -0.48 25.76 -7.82
CA SER A 4 -1.55 26.21 -6.93
C SER A 4 -2.49 27.14 -7.69
N PHE A 5 -3.78 26.96 -7.51
CA PHE A 5 -4.82 27.81 -8.07
C PHE A 5 -5.96 27.98 -7.06
N PHE A 6 -6.72 29.06 -7.20
CA PHE A 6 -7.73 29.47 -6.23
C PHE A 6 -9.10 29.49 -6.91
N PRO A 7 -9.84 28.37 -6.90
CA PRO A 7 -11.15 28.31 -7.57
C PRO A 7 -12.23 29.14 -6.84
N ALA A 8 -12.03 29.43 -5.56
CA ALA A 8 -12.92 30.26 -4.75
C ALA A 8 -12.35 31.68 -4.54
N LYS A 9 -13.24 32.67 -4.37
CA LYS A 9 -12.86 34.08 -4.11
C LYS A 9 -12.48 34.36 -2.64
N HIS A 10 -12.80 33.46 -1.72
CA HIS A 10 -12.50 33.60 -0.29
C HIS A 10 -11.22 32.84 0.08
N GLY A 11 -10.64 33.16 1.24
CA GLY A 11 -9.49 32.43 1.79
C GLY A 11 -9.85 31.04 2.30
N ALA A 12 -8.83 30.25 2.66
CA ALA A 12 -9.00 28.93 3.25
C ALA A 12 -9.17 29.01 4.77
N ASN A 13 -10.09 28.21 5.31
CA ASN A 13 -10.28 28.06 6.75
C ASN A 13 -9.24 27.12 7.34
N PRO A 14 -8.74 27.40 8.57
CA PRO A 14 -7.86 26.47 9.28
C PRO A 14 -8.60 25.18 9.65
N LEU A 15 -7.86 24.09 9.80
CA LEU A 15 -8.38 22.87 10.39
C LEU A 15 -8.63 23.10 11.89
N LEU A 16 -9.85 22.82 12.35
CA LEU A 16 -10.16 22.81 13.78
C LEU A 16 -9.54 21.54 14.38
N LYS A 17 -8.63 21.71 15.36
CA LYS A 17 -8.13 20.58 16.14
C LYS A 17 -9.28 19.99 16.95
N SER A 18 -9.54 18.70 16.82
CA SER A 18 -10.49 18.05 17.72
C SER A 18 -9.92 18.04 19.14
N PRO A 19 -10.75 18.14 20.20
CA PRO A 19 -10.27 17.92 21.56
C PRO A 19 -9.63 16.53 21.62
N THR A 20 -8.37 16.48 22.05
CA THR A 20 -7.45 15.34 21.92
C THR A 20 -8.11 14.03 22.36
N PRO A 21 -8.39 13.09 21.43
CA PRO A 21 -8.58 11.70 21.78
C PRO A 21 -7.23 11.10 22.22
N ALA A 22 -7.26 9.97 22.91
CA ALA A 22 -6.06 9.20 23.24
C ALA A 22 -5.15 8.99 22.00
N PRO A 23 -3.82 8.87 22.17
CA PRO A 23 -2.89 8.66 21.06
C PRO A 23 -3.34 7.46 20.23
N MET A 24 -3.50 7.69 18.92
CA MET A 24 -4.01 6.69 18.00
C MET A 24 -2.89 5.69 17.68
N THR A 25 -3.17 4.40 17.89
CA THR A 25 -2.26 3.31 17.52
C THR A 25 -2.53 2.84 16.08
N PRO A 26 -1.57 2.21 15.39
CA PRO A 26 -1.80 1.62 14.06
C PRO A 26 -3.01 0.67 14.02
N GLU A 27 -3.24 -0.11 15.08
CA GLU A 27 -4.38 -1.03 15.17
C GLU A 27 -5.71 -0.26 15.23
N SER A 28 -5.77 0.79 16.05
CA SER A 28 -6.96 1.63 16.16
C SER A 28 -7.23 2.42 14.88
N PHE A 29 -6.16 2.87 14.19
CA PHE A 29 -6.24 3.52 12.89
C PHE A 29 -6.84 2.57 11.85
N LEU A 30 -6.27 1.37 11.72
CA LEU A 30 -6.72 0.36 10.75
C LEU A 30 -8.18 -0.05 10.99
N LYS A 31 -8.57 -0.27 12.25
CA LYS A 31 -9.97 -0.59 12.61
C LYS A 31 -10.94 0.53 12.25
N SER A 32 -10.52 1.77 12.45
CA SER A 32 -11.35 2.95 12.15
C SER A 32 -11.47 3.19 10.64
N ALA A 33 -10.37 3.05 9.89
CA ALA A 33 -10.35 3.26 8.45
C ALA A 33 -11.05 2.12 7.68
N CYS A 34 -10.82 0.86 8.06
CA CYS A 34 -11.22 -0.30 7.26
C CYS A 34 -12.48 -1.03 7.76
N GLY A 35 -13.22 -0.46 8.71
CA GLY A 35 -14.51 -0.98 9.19
C GLY A 35 -14.47 -2.48 9.56
N GLU A 36 -15.35 -3.27 8.96
CA GLU A 36 -15.44 -4.73 9.20
C GLU A 36 -14.17 -5.49 8.81
N THR A 37 -13.46 -5.08 7.76
CA THR A 37 -12.19 -5.71 7.37
C THR A 37 -11.11 -5.44 8.41
N GLY A 38 -11.08 -4.23 8.97
CA GLY A 38 -10.17 -3.87 10.06
C GLY A 38 -10.44 -4.68 11.34
N LYS A 39 -11.69 -5.03 11.63
CA LYS A 39 -12.05 -5.89 12.79
C LYS A 39 -11.58 -7.33 12.66
N LYS A 40 -11.43 -7.82 11.42
CA LYS A 40 -10.92 -9.18 11.14
C LYS A 40 -9.40 -9.28 11.24
N ALA A 41 -8.69 -8.15 11.27
CA ALA A 41 -7.25 -8.14 11.45
C ALA A 41 -6.89 -8.58 12.88
N GLY A 42 -6.17 -9.70 13.00
CA GLY A 42 -5.74 -10.23 14.31
C GLY A 42 -4.56 -9.46 14.90
N GLU A 43 -3.51 -9.24 14.11
CA GLU A 43 -2.26 -8.61 14.52
C GLU A 43 -1.70 -7.74 13.38
N ILE A 44 -1.06 -6.62 13.72
CA ILE A 44 -0.26 -5.83 12.80
C ILE A 44 1.20 -6.27 12.92
N LEU A 45 1.77 -6.83 11.85
CA LEU A 45 3.17 -7.25 11.84
C LEU A 45 4.12 -6.07 11.66
N GLN A 46 3.76 -5.11 10.80
CA GLN A 46 4.51 -3.90 10.52
C GLN A 46 3.57 -2.75 10.18
N SER A 47 4.00 -1.54 10.53
CA SER A 47 3.29 -0.29 10.24
C SER A 47 4.29 0.74 9.76
N SER A 48 3.94 1.48 8.72
CA SER A 48 4.68 2.66 8.29
C SER A 48 4.38 3.88 9.17
N PHE A 49 3.33 3.83 9.99
CA PHE A 49 3.02 4.87 10.97
C PHE A 49 3.79 4.61 12.24
N THR A 50 4.54 5.61 12.69
CA THR A 50 5.03 5.67 14.08
C THR A 50 3.98 6.35 14.96
N SER A 51 3.91 5.98 16.24
CA SER A 51 2.94 6.55 17.19
C SER A 51 3.03 8.06 17.36
N ASN A 52 4.13 8.68 16.93
CA ASN A 52 4.37 10.12 17.00
C ASN A 52 3.98 10.86 15.70
N GLU A 53 3.73 10.16 14.59
CA GLU A 53 3.27 10.75 13.33
C GLU A 53 1.74 10.83 13.23
N ILE A 54 1.04 10.07 14.07
CA ILE A 54 -0.42 10.11 14.18
C ILE A 54 -0.82 11.25 15.12
N ASP A 55 -0.42 12.47 14.77
CA ASP A 55 -0.96 13.70 15.33
C ASP A 55 -2.38 13.95 14.77
N ASP A 56 -3.04 15.02 15.24
CA ASP A 56 -4.35 15.54 14.77
C ASP A 56 -4.48 15.71 13.22
N ALA A 57 -3.42 15.47 12.46
CA ALA A 57 -3.33 15.67 11.02
C ALA A 57 -3.72 14.43 10.17
N ILE A 58 -3.74 13.21 10.73
CA ILE A 58 -4.06 12.00 9.95
C ILE A 58 -5.39 11.40 10.44
N LEU A 59 -6.40 11.42 9.58
CA LEU A 59 -7.74 10.95 9.91
C LEU A 59 -8.00 9.56 9.32
N PRO A 60 -8.35 8.54 10.14
CA PRO A 60 -8.72 7.23 9.63
C PRO A 60 -10.09 7.32 8.97
N THR A 61 -10.13 7.25 7.64
CA THR A 61 -11.35 7.37 6.84
C THR A 61 -11.42 6.21 5.86
N SER A 62 -12.62 5.69 5.63
CA SER A 62 -12.80 4.52 4.73
C SER A 62 -12.62 4.87 3.26
N ASN A 63 -12.93 6.10 2.86
CA ASN A 63 -12.67 6.57 1.51
C ASN A 63 -11.75 7.80 1.53
N GLY A 64 -10.47 7.54 1.84
CA GLY A 64 -9.48 8.58 2.14
C GLY A 64 -9.45 9.75 1.14
N LEU A 65 -9.36 9.46 -0.16
CA LEU A 65 -9.30 10.52 -1.18
C LEU A 65 -10.63 11.28 -1.29
N VAL A 66 -11.75 10.58 -1.45
CA VAL A 66 -13.06 11.22 -1.67
C VAL A 66 -13.50 12.00 -0.44
N ASP A 67 -13.36 11.42 0.75
CA ASP A 67 -13.73 12.06 2.02
C ASP A 67 -12.88 13.30 2.26
N THR A 68 -11.58 13.26 1.91
CA THR A 68 -10.69 14.43 2.00
C THR A 68 -11.15 15.55 1.08
N VAL A 69 -11.50 15.25 -0.17
CA VAL A 69 -12.01 16.25 -1.13
C VAL A 69 -13.33 16.85 -0.65
N ILE A 70 -14.28 16.01 -0.20
CA ILE A 70 -15.58 16.47 0.30
C ILE A 70 -15.41 17.35 1.55
N LYS A 71 -14.57 16.94 2.50
CA LYS A 71 -14.29 17.73 3.72
C LYS A 71 -13.61 19.04 3.39
N ALA A 72 -12.64 19.05 2.48
CA ALA A 72 -11.97 20.28 2.07
C ALA A 72 -12.94 21.25 1.41
N TYR A 73 -13.79 20.75 0.51
CA TYR A 73 -14.83 21.55 -0.12
C TYR A 73 -15.84 22.11 0.90
N GLY A 74 -16.41 21.26 1.75
CA GLY A 74 -17.44 21.66 2.72
C GLY A 74 -16.93 22.55 3.86
N GLY A 75 -15.66 22.40 4.25
CA GLY A 75 -15.02 23.21 5.30
C GLY A 75 -14.31 24.47 4.79
N HIS A 76 -14.29 24.69 3.48
CA HIS A 76 -13.48 25.72 2.82
C HIS A 76 -11.97 25.59 3.15
N HIS A 77 -11.44 24.38 3.25
CA HIS A 77 -10.02 24.14 3.50
C HIS A 77 -9.20 24.19 2.21
N ALA A 78 -7.90 24.51 2.33
CA ALA A 78 -6.96 24.30 1.25
C ALA A 78 -6.73 22.80 1.04
N LEU A 79 -6.65 22.38 -0.22
CA LEU A 79 -6.45 20.98 -0.60
C LEU A 79 -5.13 20.83 -1.34
N VAL A 80 -4.31 19.87 -0.90
CA VAL A 80 -3.10 19.43 -1.60
C VAL A 80 -3.34 18.00 -2.06
N LEU A 81 -3.11 17.72 -3.34
CA LEU A 81 -3.16 16.38 -3.91
C LEU A 81 -1.84 16.05 -4.56
N ARG A 82 -1.26 14.89 -4.24
CA ARG A 82 -0.14 14.33 -4.98
C ARG A 82 -0.69 13.50 -6.15
N PRO A 83 0.03 13.42 -7.29
CA PRO A 83 -0.34 12.49 -8.37
C PRO A 83 -0.40 11.03 -7.87
N ASP A 84 0.42 10.66 -6.90
CA ASP A 84 0.40 9.33 -6.26
C ASP A 84 -0.96 9.01 -5.62
N ASP A 85 -1.58 9.98 -4.92
CA ASP A 85 -2.85 9.78 -4.21
C ASP A 85 -3.98 9.42 -5.20
N VAL A 86 -3.97 10.06 -6.38
CA VAL A 86 -4.93 9.78 -7.45
C VAL A 86 -4.61 8.47 -8.17
N TRP A 87 -3.32 8.23 -8.46
CA TRP A 87 -2.88 7.05 -9.19
C TRP A 87 -3.16 5.76 -8.43
N LEU A 88 -2.86 5.71 -7.12
CA LEU A 88 -3.14 4.54 -6.29
C LEU A 88 -4.65 4.25 -6.19
N CYS A 89 -5.51 5.27 -6.20
CA CYS A 89 -6.96 5.07 -6.28
C CYS A 89 -7.40 4.45 -7.62
N ILE A 90 -6.84 4.92 -8.74
CA ILE A 90 -7.10 4.33 -10.07
C ILE A 90 -6.66 2.86 -10.09
N LEU A 91 -5.46 2.56 -9.59
CA LEU A 91 -4.92 1.21 -9.53
C LEU A 91 -5.76 0.28 -8.64
N THR A 92 -6.32 0.80 -7.55
CA THR A 92 -7.23 0.04 -6.69
C THR A 92 -8.49 -0.39 -7.45
N GLN A 93 -9.09 0.51 -8.22
CA GLN A 93 -10.26 0.19 -9.05
C GLN A 93 -9.91 -0.76 -10.21
N PHE A 94 -8.75 -0.54 -10.85
CA PHE A 94 -8.24 -1.46 -11.86
C PHE A 94 -8.04 -2.87 -11.29
N SER A 95 -7.48 -2.98 -10.08
CA SER A 95 -7.31 -4.25 -9.38
C SER A 95 -8.65 -4.98 -9.18
N PHE A 96 -9.70 -4.27 -8.75
CA PHE A 96 -11.05 -4.85 -8.63
C PHE A 96 -11.64 -5.26 -9.97
N TYR A 97 -11.41 -4.49 -11.03
CA TYR A 97 -11.86 -4.86 -12.37
C TYR A 97 -11.20 -6.15 -12.84
N VAL A 98 -9.88 -6.29 -12.67
CA VAL A 98 -9.17 -7.53 -13.04
C VAL A 98 -9.63 -8.70 -12.16
N ASP A 99 -9.81 -8.48 -10.86
CA ASP A 99 -10.32 -9.48 -9.91
C ASP A 99 -11.68 -10.06 -10.35
N ALA A 100 -12.60 -9.19 -10.76
CA ALA A 100 -13.94 -9.57 -11.21
C ALA A 100 -13.97 -10.24 -12.60
N ASN A 101 -12.94 -10.03 -13.43
CA ASN A 101 -12.90 -10.47 -14.83
C ASN A 101 -11.71 -11.40 -15.13
N ALA A 102 -11.14 -12.03 -14.10
CA ALA A 102 -9.83 -12.67 -14.18
C ALA A 102 -9.67 -13.66 -15.34
N GLU A 103 -10.61 -14.59 -15.52
CA GLU A 103 -10.50 -15.59 -16.58
C GLU A 103 -10.61 -15.00 -17.99
N SER A 104 -11.44 -13.96 -18.17
CA SER A 104 -11.55 -13.28 -19.47
C SER A 104 -10.27 -12.51 -19.85
N LEU A 105 -9.51 -12.06 -18.84
CA LEU A 105 -8.29 -11.29 -19.00
C LEU A 105 -7.01 -12.16 -18.90
N ARG A 106 -7.13 -13.45 -18.58
CA ARG A 106 -5.98 -14.34 -18.30
C ARG A 106 -4.94 -14.30 -19.40
N SER A 107 -5.37 -14.46 -20.66
CA SER A 107 -4.48 -14.50 -21.83
C SER A 107 -3.73 -13.18 -22.07
N ILE A 108 -4.22 -12.07 -21.51
CA ILE A 108 -3.53 -10.77 -21.56
C ILE A 108 -2.35 -10.78 -20.58
N PHE A 109 -2.53 -11.33 -19.37
CA PHE A 109 -1.54 -11.24 -18.30
C PHE A 109 -0.57 -12.42 -18.24
N VAL A 110 -1.03 -13.65 -18.51
CA VAL A 110 -0.21 -14.86 -18.40
C VAL A 110 -0.51 -15.86 -19.52
N ALA A 111 0.48 -16.66 -19.88
CA ALA A 111 0.35 -17.72 -20.89
C ALA A 111 -0.09 -19.08 -20.33
N HIS A 112 -0.19 -19.21 -19.00
CA HIS A 112 -0.45 -20.47 -18.33
C HIS A 112 -1.85 -20.53 -17.73
N GLU A 113 -2.35 -21.75 -17.57
CA GLU A 113 -3.58 -22.04 -16.82
C GLU A 113 -3.30 -22.09 -15.31
N GLY A 114 -4.36 -21.92 -14.51
CA GLY A 114 -4.26 -21.96 -13.06
C GLY A 114 -3.32 -20.90 -12.47
N LYS A 115 -2.59 -21.26 -11.41
CA LYS A 115 -1.64 -20.35 -10.74
C LYS A 115 -0.21 -20.85 -10.79
N LYS A 116 0.72 -19.95 -11.08
CA LYS A 116 2.16 -20.19 -10.94
C LYS A 116 2.67 -19.62 -9.61
N GLU A 117 3.41 -20.42 -8.86
CA GLU A 117 3.99 -19.96 -7.59
C GLU A 117 5.25 -19.12 -7.81
N LEU A 118 5.28 -17.97 -7.15
CA LEU A 118 6.43 -17.10 -7.02
C LEU A 118 6.94 -17.11 -5.58
N VAL A 119 8.24 -17.34 -5.41
CA VAL A 119 8.89 -17.45 -4.10
C VAL A 119 9.91 -16.34 -3.93
N VAL A 120 9.80 -15.56 -2.85
CA VAL A 120 10.83 -14.59 -2.42
C VAL A 120 11.44 -15.06 -1.11
N GLU A 121 12.76 -14.98 -1.02
CA GLU A 121 13.53 -15.29 0.18
C GLU A 121 13.99 -14.00 0.86
N ALA A 122 13.86 -13.93 2.20
CA ALA A 122 14.31 -12.79 2.99
C ALA A 122 14.83 -13.23 4.36
N VAL A 123 15.87 -12.54 4.84
CA VAL A 123 16.42 -12.78 6.18
C VAL A 123 15.52 -12.10 7.21
N GLY A 124 15.14 -12.83 8.26
CA GLY A 124 14.41 -12.27 9.39
C GLY A 124 13.39 -13.23 9.99
N SER A 125 12.62 -12.71 10.93
CA SER A 125 11.45 -13.38 11.51
C SER A 125 10.17 -12.72 10.99
N ARG A 126 9.01 -13.30 11.30
CA ARG A 126 7.70 -12.67 11.00
C ARG A 126 7.54 -11.24 11.55
N TYR A 127 8.34 -10.86 12.55
CA TYR A 127 8.30 -9.54 13.20
C TYR A 127 9.43 -8.59 12.75
N THR A 128 10.46 -9.11 12.08
CA THR A 128 11.66 -8.34 11.74
C THR A 128 11.98 -8.29 10.25
N VAL A 129 11.35 -9.16 9.44
CA VAL A 129 11.51 -9.13 7.99
C VAL A 129 10.88 -7.87 7.40
N ASP A 130 11.53 -7.23 6.43
CA ASP A 130 10.97 -6.09 5.73
C ASP A 130 9.93 -6.55 4.68
N PHE A 131 8.65 -6.45 5.03
CA PHE A 131 7.57 -6.82 4.10
C PHE A 131 7.48 -5.88 2.89
N GLY A 132 7.92 -4.61 3.03
CA GLY A 132 7.97 -3.66 1.92
C GLY A 132 9.06 -4.02 0.91
N TYR A 133 10.23 -4.48 1.37
CA TYR A 133 11.24 -5.09 0.52
C TYR A 133 10.70 -6.35 -0.17
N MET A 134 10.11 -7.29 0.59
CA MET A 134 9.57 -8.51 0.01
C MET A 134 8.52 -8.26 -1.06
N ALA A 135 7.60 -7.32 -0.84
CA ALA A 135 6.58 -6.94 -1.82
C ALA A 135 7.22 -6.42 -3.12
N ARG A 136 8.22 -5.54 -3.03
CA ARG A 136 8.95 -5.02 -4.20
C ARG A 136 9.75 -6.11 -4.91
N THR A 137 10.41 -7.01 -4.18
CA THR A 137 11.11 -8.16 -4.78
C THR A 137 10.13 -9.12 -5.46
N MET A 138 8.93 -9.28 -4.90
CA MET A 138 7.87 -10.07 -5.53
C MET A 138 7.40 -9.44 -6.85
N THR A 139 7.32 -8.11 -6.92
CA THR A 139 7.01 -7.38 -8.16
C THR A 139 8.03 -7.67 -9.25
N GLU A 140 9.32 -7.74 -8.93
CA GLU A 140 10.34 -8.11 -9.92
C GLU A 140 10.22 -9.57 -10.39
N LYS A 141 9.91 -10.50 -9.49
CA LYS A 141 9.59 -11.88 -9.91
C LYS A 141 8.35 -11.94 -10.78
N LEU A 142 7.34 -11.14 -10.49
CA LEU A 142 6.12 -11.03 -11.29
C LEU A 142 6.45 -10.52 -12.69
N ARG A 143 7.34 -9.53 -12.83
CA ARG A 143 7.82 -9.01 -14.12
C ARG A 143 8.33 -10.11 -15.05
N GLU A 144 9.01 -11.11 -14.50
CA GLU A 144 9.55 -12.26 -15.24
C GLU A 144 8.49 -13.31 -15.63
N ASN A 145 7.28 -13.20 -15.10
CA ASN A 145 6.25 -14.25 -15.16
C ASN A 145 4.91 -13.77 -15.76
N ILE A 146 4.87 -12.57 -16.32
CA ILE A 146 3.73 -12.03 -17.07
C ILE A 146 4.08 -11.85 -18.54
N ASN A 147 3.05 -11.83 -19.40
CA ASN A 147 3.22 -11.73 -20.85
C ASN A 147 3.82 -10.38 -21.28
N ASP A 148 3.42 -9.28 -20.63
CA ASP A 148 3.91 -7.93 -20.90
C ASP A 148 4.53 -7.30 -19.64
N PRO A 149 5.87 -7.32 -19.51
CA PRO A 149 6.58 -6.71 -18.39
C PRO A 149 6.33 -5.20 -18.22
N SER A 150 5.89 -4.50 -19.27
CA SER A 150 5.64 -3.04 -19.20
C SER A 150 4.48 -2.69 -18.26
N VAL A 151 3.57 -3.64 -17.99
CA VAL A 151 2.51 -3.50 -16.99
C VAL A 151 3.09 -3.19 -15.61
N VAL A 152 4.26 -3.73 -15.28
CA VAL A 152 4.94 -3.43 -14.01
C VAL A 152 5.34 -1.96 -13.93
N ASP A 153 5.89 -1.42 -15.01
CA ASP A 153 6.29 -0.02 -15.06
C ASP A 153 5.08 0.93 -15.12
N TRP A 154 3.97 0.50 -15.71
CA TRP A 154 2.73 1.26 -15.72
C TRP A 154 2.12 1.36 -14.32
N ILE A 155 2.04 0.25 -13.57
CA ILE A 155 1.48 0.24 -12.22
C ILE A 155 2.39 0.97 -11.22
N THR A 156 3.70 0.83 -11.35
CA THR A 156 4.64 1.44 -10.40
C THR A 156 4.70 2.97 -10.58
N PRO A 157 4.24 3.78 -9.60
CA PRO A 157 4.33 5.23 -9.70
C PRO A 157 5.78 5.68 -9.74
N LYS A 158 6.08 6.66 -10.59
CA LYS A 158 7.41 7.29 -10.75
C LYS A 158 7.30 8.82 -10.80
N PHE A 159 6.42 9.38 -9.99
CA PHE A 159 6.25 10.83 -9.87
C PHE A 159 7.34 11.43 -8.98
N SER A 160 7.56 12.74 -9.07
CA SER A 160 8.51 13.43 -8.19
C SER A 160 8.10 13.43 -6.71
N THR A 161 6.85 13.07 -6.41
CA THR A 161 6.28 12.96 -5.06
C THR A 161 6.19 11.53 -4.54
N THR A 162 6.55 10.54 -5.37
CA THR A 162 6.51 9.13 -5.02
C THR A 162 7.50 8.83 -3.91
N THR A 163 6.99 8.27 -2.82
CA THR A 163 7.79 7.79 -1.68
C THR A 163 8.00 6.27 -1.75
N LEU A 164 8.86 5.74 -0.87
CA LEU A 164 9.00 4.30 -0.71
C LEU A 164 7.68 3.62 -0.31
N ASN A 165 6.87 4.27 0.52
CA ASN A 165 5.56 3.73 0.91
C ASN A 165 4.62 3.63 -0.31
N ASP A 166 4.61 4.63 -1.19
CA ASP A 166 3.80 4.59 -2.42
C ASP A 166 4.25 3.43 -3.35
N ALA A 167 5.57 3.17 -3.44
CA ALA A 167 6.13 2.03 -4.17
C ALA A 167 5.79 0.67 -3.54
N VAL A 168 5.73 0.58 -2.22
CA VAL A 168 5.30 -0.63 -1.50
C VAL A 168 3.79 -0.88 -1.70
N VAL A 169 2.96 0.15 -1.57
CA VAL A 169 1.51 0.04 -1.77
C VAL A 169 1.18 -0.39 -3.21
N SER A 170 1.83 0.21 -4.20
CA SER A 170 1.66 -0.21 -5.61
C SER A 170 2.14 -1.64 -5.87
N SER A 171 3.21 -2.10 -5.21
CA SER A 171 3.65 -3.51 -5.27
C SER A 171 2.61 -4.47 -4.70
N VAL A 172 2.01 -4.13 -3.55
CA VAL A 172 0.93 -4.94 -2.95
C VAL A 172 -0.32 -4.93 -3.84
N LEU A 173 -0.67 -3.78 -4.44
CA LEU A 173 -1.77 -3.68 -5.39
C LEU A 173 -1.53 -4.53 -6.65
N MET A 174 -0.29 -4.58 -7.16
CA MET A 174 0.08 -5.46 -8.26
C MET A 174 -0.14 -6.93 -7.88
N MET A 175 0.36 -7.34 -6.72
CA MET A 175 0.17 -8.71 -6.22
C MET A 175 -1.32 -9.04 -6.06
N ALA A 176 -2.11 -8.10 -5.53
CA ALA A 176 -3.56 -8.28 -5.42
C ALA A 176 -4.23 -8.41 -6.80
N THR A 177 -3.79 -7.64 -7.78
CA THR A 177 -4.32 -7.65 -9.16
C THR A 177 -4.03 -8.99 -9.86
N MET A 178 -2.85 -9.55 -9.65
CA MET A 178 -2.44 -10.80 -10.32
C MET A 178 -2.73 -12.06 -9.49
N LYS A 179 -3.42 -11.95 -8.35
CA LYS A 179 -3.64 -13.06 -7.40
C LYS A 179 -4.38 -14.27 -7.98
N HIS A 180 -5.09 -14.14 -9.10
CA HIS A 180 -5.76 -15.25 -9.78
C HIS A 180 -4.87 -16.02 -10.75
N TYR A 181 -3.73 -15.43 -11.13
CA TYR A 181 -2.76 -16.00 -12.04
C TYR A 181 -1.49 -16.46 -11.30
N LEU A 182 -1.16 -15.82 -10.18
CA LEU A 182 0.06 -16.10 -9.44
C LEU A 182 -0.28 -16.41 -7.98
N SER A 183 0.49 -17.32 -7.38
CA SER A 183 0.53 -17.51 -5.92
C SER A 183 1.86 -17.00 -5.38
N TYR A 184 1.84 -16.47 -4.16
CA TYR A 184 2.98 -15.76 -3.58
C TYR A 184 3.41 -16.42 -2.28
N THR A 185 4.69 -16.80 -2.21
CA THR A 185 5.28 -17.43 -1.04
C THR A 185 6.49 -16.62 -0.57
N GLY A 186 6.44 -16.17 0.68
CA GLY A 186 7.59 -15.60 1.38
C GLY A 186 8.30 -16.68 2.18
N LYS A 187 9.57 -16.93 1.89
CA LYS A 187 10.43 -17.84 2.66
C LYS A 187 11.36 -17.01 3.54
N LEU A 188 11.23 -17.21 4.85
CA LEU A 188 12.15 -16.61 5.81
C LEU A 188 13.37 -17.51 5.96
N ILE A 189 14.54 -16.96 5.69
CA ILE A 189 15.81 -17.66 5.89
C ILE A 189 16.42 -17.21 7.22
N CYS A 190 16.88 -18.18 8.00
CA CYS A 190 17.59 -17.97 9.26
C CYS A 190 19.03 -18.48 9.13
N GLY A 191 19.90 -18.00 10.01
CA GLY A 191 21.29 -18.44 10.10
C GLY A 191 21.76 -18.42 11.55
N ILE A 192 22.71 -19.29 11.90
CA ILE A 192 23.36 -19.27 13.22
C ILE A 192 24.44 -18.19 13.19
N PRO A 193 24.28 -17.06 13.90
CA PRO A 193 25.16 -15.91 13.75
C PRO A 193 26.56 -16.16 14.34
N LYS A 194 26.64 -17.03 15.35
CA LYS A 194 27.89 -17.43 15.99
C LYS A 194 27.72 -18.81 16.59
N VAL A 195 28.68 -19.69 16.31
CA VAL A 195 28.87 -20.94 17.04
C VAL A 195 30.15 -20.78 17.84
N THR A 196 30.07 -20.96 19.15
CA THR A 196 31.25 -21.07 20.02
C THR A 196 31.28 -22.50 20.54
N LEU A 197 32.31 -23.24 20.15
CA LEU A 197 32.61 -24.56 20.68
C LEU A 197 33.62 -24.34 21.81
N GLU A 198 33.22 -24.66 23.04
CA GLU A 198 34.13 -24.62 24.19
C GLU A 198 34.55 -26.05 24.53
N GLY A 199 35.87 -26.28 24.46
CA GLY A 199 36.54 -27.55 24.71
C GLY A 199 37.99 -27.44 24.27
N GLU A 200 38.93 -27.79 25.16
CA GLU A 200 40.35 -27.97 24.84
C GLU A 200 40.60 -29.32 24.15
#